data_AF-A0A843FZU2-F1
#
_entry.id   AF-A0A843FZU2-F1
#
_cell.length_a   1.000
_cell.length_b   1.000
_cell.length_c   1.000
_cell.angle_alpha   90.00
_cell.angle_beta   90.00
_cell.angle_gamma   90.00
#
_symmetry.space_group_name_H-M   'P 1'
#
loop_
_entity.id
_entity.type
_entity.pdbx_description
1 polymer ?
#
loop_
_entity_poly.entity_id
_entity_poly.type
_entity_poly.pdbx_seq_one_letter_code
_entity_poly.pdbx_strand_id
1 'polypeptide(L)'
;EAEREFNAKIAGILRDKKYLVHLPQEVGDDSSARDGAETGRIFEYNLKALKECDIVVAVIDGADADSGTAWEIGYAFAAGKRIIMLRTDFRRTGDNEAVNLMLEESGEVVGNVAELLGVLNSPL
;
A
#
# COMPACT_ATOMS: atom_id res chain seq x y z
N GLU A 1 0.21 -16.18 0.55
CA GLU A 1 -0.95 -16.46 -0.31
C GLU A 1 -2.14 -15.58 0.06
N ALA A 2 -2.66 -15.68 1.29
CA ALA A 2 -3.76 -14.83 1.78
C ALA A 2 -3.57 -13.31 1.59
N GLU A 3 -2.37 -12.78 1.87
CA GLU A 3 -2.07 -11.35 1.67
C GLU A 3 -2.12 -10.95 0.19
N ARG A 4 -1.57 -11.78 -0.71
CA ARG A 4 -1.60 -11.54 -2.16
C ARG A 4 -3.03 -11.54 -2.70
N GLU A 5 -3.84 -12.50 -2.25
CA GLU A 5 -5.27 -12.57 -2.60
C GLU A 5 -6.04 -11.36 -2.11
N PHE A 6 -5.74 -10.90 -0.89
CA PHE A 6 -6.35 -9.72 -0.31
C PHE A 6 -5.97 -8.45 -1.11
N ASN A 7 -4.69 -8.27 -1.42
CA ASN A 7 -4.22 -7.13 -2.22
C ASN A 7 -4.85 -7.14 -3.62
N ALA A 8 -4.95 -8.32 -4.26
CA ALA A 8 -5.63 -8.47 -5.54
C ALA A 8 -7.13 -8.15 -5.46
N LYS A 9 -7.81 -8.54 -4.37
CA LYS A 9 -9.21 -8.19 -4.11
C LYS A 9 -9.39 -6.67 -4.00
N ILE A 10 -8.56 -6.00 -3.21
CA ILE A 10 -8.61 -4.53 -3.08
C ILE A 10 -8.38 -3.86 -4.43
N ALA A 11 -7.35 -4.30 -5.18
CA ALA A 11 -7.08 -3.79 -6.52
C ALA A 11 -8.27 -3.96 -7.47
N GLY A 12 -8.94 -5.12 -7.44
CA GLY A 12 -10.17 -5.38 -8.21
C GLY A 12 -11.29 -4.39 -7.88
N ILE A 13 -11.57 -4.18 -6.58
CA ILE A 13 -12.60 -3.23 -6.13
C ILE A 13 -12.30 -1.80 -6.60
N LEU A 14 -11.04 -1.38 -6.52
CA LEU A 14 -10.61 -0.05 -6.98
C LEU A 14 -10.72 0.10 -8.50
N ARG A 15 -10.36 -0.94 -9.26
CA ARG A 15 -10.52 -0.98 -10.73
C ARG A 15 -11.99 -0.92 -11.15
N ASP A 16 -12.88 -1.60 -10.43
CA ASP A 16 -14.34 -1.52 -10.67
C ASP A 16 -14.86 -0.10 -10.48
N LYS A 17 -14.26 0.66 -9.56
CA LYS A 17 -14.51 2.08 -9.33
C LYS A 17 -13.78 3.03 -10.30
N LYS A 18 -13.15 2.49 -11.34
CA LYS A 18 -12.46 3.23 -12.42
C LYS A 18 -11.16 3.91 -12.01
N TYR A 19 -10.56 3.50 -10.88
CA TYR A 19 -9.18 3.87 -10.58
C TYR A 19 -8.21 3.12 -11.50
N LEU A 20 -7.16 3.81 -11.93
CA LEU A 20 -5.98 3.17 -12.51
C LEU A 20 -5.15 2.63 -11.36
N VAL A 21 -4.99 1.30 -11.29
CA VAL A 21 -4.35 0.64 -10.15
C VAL A 21 -3.08 -0.06 -10.60
N HIS A 22 -1.96 0.40 -10.06
CA HIS A 22 -0.70 -0.31 -10.06
C HIS A 22 -0.61 -1.21 -8.83
N LEU A 23 -0.44 -2.52 -9.03
CA LEU A 23 -0.24 -3.48 -7.95
C LEU A 23 1.16 -4.11 -8.11
N PRO A 24 2.13 -3.88 -7.19
CA PRO A 24 3.50 -4.36 -7.35
C PRO A 24 3.61 -5.87 -7.60
N GLN A 25 2.69 -6.66 -7.04
CA GLN A 25 2.64 -8.12 -7.18
C GLN A 25 2.29 -8.62 -8.59
N GLU A 26 1.84 -7.74 -9.49
CA GLU A 26 1.59 -8.05 -10.91
C GLU A 26 2.83 -7.84 -11.80
N VAL A 27 3.87 -7.19 -11.27
CA VAL A 27 5.05 -6.74 -12.04
C VAL A 27 6.19 -7.77 -12.03
N GLY A 28 6.12 -8.77 -11.15
CA GLY A 28 7.00 -9.94 -11.23
C GLY A 28 7.04 -10.81 -9.97
N ASP A 29 6.77 -12.10 -10.14
CA ASP A 29 7.46 -13.19 -9.42
C ASP A 29 7.22 -14.56 -10.11
N ASP A 30 7.75 -14.76 -11.32
CA ASP A 30 7.74 -16.06 -12.01
C ASP A 30 9.14 -16.72 -12.07
N SER A 31 10.21 -16.04 -11.62
CA SER A 31 11.59 -16.53 -11.71
C SER A 31 12.17 -16.83 -10.33
N SER A 32 12.51 -18.10 -10.09
CA SER A 32 13.18 -18.59 -8.88
C SER A 32 14.63 -18.10 -8.70
N ALA A 33 15.11 -17.20 -9.56
CA ALA A 33 16.43 -16.60 -9.52
C ALA A 33 16.38 -15.19 -10.13
N ARG A 34 16.16 -14.17 -9.28
CA ARG A 34 16.26 -12.77 -9.70
C ARG A 34 17.72 -12.40 -9.89
N ASP A 35 18.12 -12.00 -11.08
CA ASP A 35 19.42 -11.35 -11.30
C ASP A 35 19.34 -9.84 -10.95
N GLY A 36 20.49 -9.18 -10.91
CA GLY A 36 20.55 -7.75 -10.54
C GLY A 36 19.84 -6.82 -11.54
N ALA A 37 19.73 -7.21 -12.81
CA ALA A 37 19.07 -6.41 -13.84
C ALA A 37 17.54 -6.47 -13.70
N GLU A 38 17.00 -7.65 -13.41
CA GLU A 38 15.58 -7.84 -13.09
C GLU A 38 15.18 -7.08 -11.82
N THR A 39 16.02 -7.11 -10.79
CA THR A 39 15.81 -6.36 -9.55
C THR A 39 15.72 -4.85 -9.80
N GLY A 40 16.67 -4.28 -10.56
CA GLY A 40 16.66 -2.86 -10.91
C GLY A 40 15.44 -2.45 -11.74
N ARG A 41 15.02 -3.30 -12.70
CA ARG A 41 13.84 -3.06 -13.53
C ARG A 41 12.56 -3.00 -12.69
N ILE A 42 12.35 -3.94 -11.77
CA ILE A 42 11.16 -3.96 -10.90
C ILE A 42 11.15 -2.72 -10.01
N PHE A 43 12.29 -2.36 -9.43
CA PHE A 43 12.43 -1.15 -8.61
C PHE A 43 12.05 0.12 -9.38
N GLU A 44 12.63 0.35 -10.56
CA GLU A 44 12.32 1.52 -11.39
C GLU A 44 10.85 1.57 -11.81
N TYR A 45 10.25 0.40 -12.08
CA TYR A 45 8.84 0.33 -12.44
C TYR A 45 7.92 0.72 -11.28
N ASN A 46 8.16 0.23 -10.07
CA ASN A 46 7.42 0.64 -8.87
C ASN A 46 7.67 2.11 -8.51
N LEU A 47 8.91 2.57 -8.59
CA LEU A 47 9.27 3.96 -8.33
C LEU A 47 8.58 4.92 -9.31
N LYS A 48 8.46 4.55 -10.60
CA LYS A 48 7.70 5.32 -11.58
C LYS A 48 6.22 5.41 -11.19
N ALA A 49 5.61 4.31 -10.78
CA ALA A 49 4.22 4.31 -10.32
C ALA A 49 4.01 5.22 -9.10
N LEU A 50 4.93 5.20 -8.12
CA LEU A 50 4.88 6.11 -6.95
C LEU A 50 5.03 7.59 -7.34
N LYS A 51 5.83 7.90 -8.36
CA LYS A 51 5.97 9.26 -8.88
C LYS A 51 4.67 9.75 -9.54
N GLU A 52 4.03 8.88 -10.30
CA GLU A 52 2.88 9.21 -11.16
C GLU A 52 1.53 9.12 -10.42
N CYS A 53 1.42 8.34 -9.35
CA CYS A 53 0.15 8.15 -8.65
C CYS A 53 -0.32 9.41 -7.91
N ASP A 54 -1.64 9.54 -7.75
CA ASP A 54 -2.27 10.57 -6.90
C ASP A 54 -2.43 10.09 -5.45
N ILE A 55 -2.67 8.78 -5.28
CA ILE A 55 -3.03 8.14 -4.01
C ILE A 55 -2.22 6.84 -3.85
N VAL A 56 -1.68 6.63 -2.66
CA VAL A 56 -1.12 5.36 -2.21
C VAL A 56 -2.10 4.70 -1.25
N VAL A 57 -2.50 3.47 -1.56
CA VAL A 57 -3.27 2.61 -0.65
C VAL A 57 -2.34 1.51 -0.16
N ALA A 58 -2.00 1.55 1.13
CA ALA A 58 -1.11 0.58 1.76
C ALA A 58 -1.90 -0.37 2.67
N VAL A 59 -1.72 -1.68 2.52
CA VAL A 59 -2.27 -2.67 3.45
C VAL A 59 -1.22 -2.90 4.54
N ILE A 60 -1.54 -2.54 5.78
CA ILE A 60 -0.63 -2.57 6.94
C ILE A 60 -1.11 -3.57 7.99
N ASP A 61 -1.60 -4.72 7.53
CA ASP A 61 -2.02 -5.81 8.40
C ASP A 61 -0.82 -6.52 9.05
N GLY A 62 -0.98 -6.89 10.32
CA GLY A 62 0.07 -7.52 11.12
C GLY A 62 0.60 -6.62 12.23
N ALA A 63 1.71 -7.05 12.82
CA ALA A 63 2.34 -6.36 13.95
C ALA A 63 3.18 -5.14 13.53
N ASP A 64 3.64 -5.09 12.28
CA ASP A 64 4.33 -3.94 11.72
C ASP A 64 4.17 -3.95 10.20
N ALA A 65 4.31 -2.80 9.56
CA ALA A 65 4.40 -2.75 8.10
C ALA A 65 5.71 -3.41 7.64
N ASP A 66 5.67 -4.13 6.52
CA ASP A 66 6.93 -4.62 5.95
C ASP A 66 7.81 -3.45 5.52
N SER A 67 9.13 -3.65 5.53
CA SER A 67 10.09 -2.59 5.26
C SER A 67 9.99 -2.01 3.84
N GLY A 68 9.47 -2.78 2.87
CA GLY A 68 9.18 -2.31 1.53
C GLY A 68 8.02 -1.32 1.54
N THR A 69 6.88 -1.72 2.08
CA THR A 69 5.70 -0.84 2.23
C THR A 69 6.03 0.42 3.03
N ALA A 70 6.80 0.31 4.13
CA ALA A 70 7.23 1.46 4.91
C ALA A 70 8.10 2.45 4.09
N TRP A 71 8.99 1.93 3.23
CA TRP A 71 9.79 2.77 2.34
C TRP A 71 8.92 3.51 1.31
N GLU A 72 7.94 2.81 0.72
CA GLU A 72 7.01 3.38 -0.26
C GLU A 72 6.12 4.47 0.36
N ILE A 73 5.63 4.24 1.59
CA ILE A 73 4.88 5.24 2.36
C ILE A 73 5.74 6.48 2.65
N GLY A 74 6.97 6.28 3.13
CA GLY A 74 7.88 7.40 3.40
C GLY A 74 8.19 8.24 2.15
N TYR A 75 8.39 7.58 1.01
CA TYR A 75 8.55 8.27 -0.28
C TYR A 75 7.30 9.07 -0.66
N ALA A 76 6.12 8.44 -0.55
CA ALA A 76 4.84 9.06 -0.86
C ALA A 76 4.57 10.30 0.02
N PHE A 77 4.91 10.23 1.30
CA PHE A 77 4.78 11.34 2.24
C PHE A 77 5.67 12.51 1.84
N ALA A 78 6.95 12.24 1.57
CA ALA A 78 7.91 13.24 1.11
C ALA A 78 7.50 13.88 -0.23
N ALA A 79 6.81 13.12 -1.09
CA ALA A 79 6.29 13.58 -2.38
C ALA A 79 4.91 14.25 -2.30
N GLY A 80 4.34 14.44 -1.09
CA GLY A 80 3.04 15.09 -0.89
C GLY A 80 1.86 14.30 -1.47
N LYS A 81 1.99 12.97 -1.59
CA LYS A 81 0.93 12.10 -2.10
C LYS A 81 -0.11 11.85 -1.00
N ARG A 82 -1.37 11.62 -1.40
CA ARG A 82 -2.39 11.17 -0.46
C ARG A 82 -2.10 9.72 -0.07
N ILE A 83 -1.97 9.45 1.23
CA ILE A 83 -1.71 8.11 1.77
C ILE A 83 -2.94 7.65 2.55
N ILE A 84 -3.43 6.45 2.22
CA ILE A 84 -4.50 5.77 2.95
C ILE A 84 -4.00 4.39 3.33
N MET A 85 -4.02 4.08 4.62
CA MET A 85 -3.54 2.83 5.16
C MET A 85 -4.72 1.97 5.63
N LEU A 86 -4.90 0.81 5.00
CA LEU A 86 -5.91 -0.16 5.37
C LEU A 86 -5.34 -1.14 6.39
N ARG A 87 -5.95 -1.16 7.57
CA ARG A 87 -5.64 -2.09 8.66
C ARG A 87 -6.90 -2.83 9.12
N THR A 88 -7.01 -4.09 8.74
CA THR A 88 -8.12 -4.97 9.10
C THR A 88 -7.86 -5.81 10.35
N ASP A 89 -6.60 -5.94 10.76
CA ASP A 89 -6.21 -6.63 11.99
C ASP A 89 -6.15 -5.68 13.20
N PHE A 90 -7.10 -5.83 14.12
CA PHE A 90 -7.18 -5.04 15.36
C PHE A 90 -6.43 -5.66 16.55
N ARG A 91 -5.59 -6.67 16.33
CA ARG A 91 -4.68 -7.18 17.38
C ARG A 91 -3.67 -6.08 17.73
N ARG A 92 -3.99 -5.30 18.76
CA ARG A 92 -3.22 -4.14 19.19
C ARG A 92 -1.75 -4.47 19.43
N THR A 93 -0.87 -3.70 18.81
CA THR A 93 0.56 -3.62 19.11
C THR A 93 0.74 -2.67 20.29
N GLY A 94 0.64 -3.21 21.51
CA GLY A 94 0.70 -2.42 22.74
C GLY A 94 -0.62 -1.72 23.12
N ASP A 95 -0.65 -1.07 24.28
CA ASP A 95 -1.91 -0.57 24.88
C ASP A 95 -2.55 0.60 24.11
N ASN A 96 -1.79 1.33 23.27
CA ASN A 96 -2.24 2.57 22.61
C ASN A 96 -1.84 2.78 21.14
N GLU A 97 -1.01 1.93 20.51
CA GLU A 97 -0.50 2.19 19.15
C GLU A 97 -1.10 1.22 18.13
N ALA A 98 -1.75 1.78 17.11
CA ALA A 98 -2.23 0.99 15.99
C ALA A 98 -1.04 0.53 15.15
N VAL A 99 -0.20 1.44 14.67
CA VAL A 99 1.03 1.11 13.96
C VAL A 99 2.15 2.03 14.42
N ASN A 100 3.37 1.84 13.89
CA ASN A 100 4.47 2.76 14.14
C ASN A 100 4.02 4.22 13.91
N LEU A 101 4.33 5.10 14.87
CA LEU A 101 4.00 6.54 14.84
C LEU A 101 4.29 7.20 13.49
N MET A 102 5.43 6.86 12.86
CA MET A 102 5.83 7.47 11.59
C MET A 102 4.84 7.15 10.47
N LEU A 103 4.21 5.98 10.51
CA LEU A 103 3.18 5.59 9.55
C LEU A 103 1.87 6.28 9.88
N GLU A 104 1.45 6.26 11.15
CA GLU A 104 0.21 6.88 11.61
C GLU A 104 0.14 8.37 11.27
N GLU A 105 1.24 9.10 11.44
CA GLU A 105 1.34 10.53 11.08
C GLU A 105 1.54 10.78 9.59
N SER A 106 1.83 9.75 8.78
CA SER A 106 2.05 9.91 7.34
C SER A 106 0.77 9.86 6.50
N GLY A 107 -0.36 9.41 7.04
CA GLY A 107 -1.58 9.26 6.26
C GLY A 107 -2.81 8.85 7.06
N GLU A 108 -3.93 8.67 6.38
CA GLU A 108 -5.21 8.30 6.99
C GLU A 108 -5.30 6.79 7.21
N VAL A 109 -5.55 6.34 8.44
CA VAL A 109 -5.71 4.92 8.78
C VAL A 109 -7.20 4.55 8.78
N VAL A 110 -7.56 3.51 8.02
CA VAL A 110 -8.93 2.98 7.92
C VAL A 110 -8.99 1.51 8.33
N GLY A 111 -10.06 1.12 9.01
CA GLY A 111 -10.20 -0.18 9.66
C GLY A 111 -10.78 -1.29 8.76
N ASN A 112 -11.35 -0.92 7.61
CA ASN A 112 -12.02 -1.85 6.71
C ASN A 112 -12.20 -1.27 5.30
N VAL A 113 -12.63 -2.13 4.37
CA VAL A 113 -12.84 -1.76 2.97
C VAL A 113 -13.95 -0.72 2.79
N ALA A 114 -14.99 -0.71 3.63
CA ALA A 114 -16.06 0.27 3.50
C ALA A 114 -15.55 1.68 3.84
N GLU A 115 -14.74 1.81 4.89
CA GLU A 115 -14.08 3.06 5.27
C GLU A 115 -13.09 3.51 4.19
N LEU A 116 -12.25 2.61 3.66
CA LEU A 116 -11.36 2.90 2.53
C LEU A 116 -12.13 3.53 1.35
N LEU A 117 -13.27 2.93 0.99
CA LEU A 117 -14.09 3.44 -0.09
C LEU A 117 -14.77 4.77 0.27
N GLY A 118 -15.13 4.97 1.53
CA GLY A 118 -15.68 6.23 2.04
C GLY A 118 -14.69 7.38 1.86
N VAL A 119 -13.45 7.20 2.35
CA VAL A 119 -12.42 8.23 2.30
C VAL A 119 -12.00 8.54 0.87
N LEU A 120 -11.92 7.52 -0.01
CA LEU A 120 -11.60 7.71 -1.43
C LEU A 120 -12.63 8.57 -2.17
N ASN A 121 -13.90 8.56 -1.74
CA ASN A 121 -14.95 9.37 -2.36
C ASN A 121 -15.08 10.77 -1.73
N SER A 122 -14.38 11.06 -0.64
CA SER A 122 -14.38 12.40 -0.05
C SER A 122 -13.52 13.33 -0.91
N PRO A 123 -14.03 14.51 -1.32
CA PRO A 123 -13.17 15.55 -1.87
C PRO A 123 -12.12 15.94 -0.81
N LEU A 124 -10.91 16.25 -1.28
CA LEU A 124 -9.81 16.81 -0.50
C LEU A 124 -10.20 18.17 0.11
#